data_AF-A0A846H8A8-F1
#
_entry.id   AF-A0A846H8A8-F1
#
_cell.length_a   1.000
_cell.length_b   1.000
_cell.length_c   1.000
_cell.angle_alpha   90.00
_cell.angle_beta   90.00
_cell.angle_gamma   90.00
#
_symmetry.space_group_name_H-M   'P 1'
#
loop_
_entity.id
_entity.type
_entity.pdbx_description
1 polymer ?
#
loop_
_entity_poly.entity_id
_entity_poly.type
_entity_poly.pdbx_seq_one_letter_code
_entity_poly.pdbx_strand_id
1 'polypeptide(L)'
;DRILGVETGGCPHTAIREDASMNLAAIEQLEVRFPDLDLVFLESGGDNLAATFSPELVAAGDKIPRKGSPGITKSDLLVINKADLNVMERDAKKMRGEKPFIFTNLKIKQGLKEVIEFVSQNIC
;
A
#
# COMPACT_ATOMS: atom_id res chain seq x y z
N ASP A 1 -7.73 9.00 18.19
CA ASP A 1 -9.16 9.28 17.91
C ASP A 1 -9.60 8.99 16.47
N ARG A 2 -8.74 9.09 15.44
CA ARG A 2 -9.06 8.76 14.03
C ARG A 2 -8.50 7.41 13.54
N ILE A 3 -8.16 6.52 14.47
CA ILE A 3 -7.56 5.21 14.17
C ILE A 3 -8.48 4.14 14.74
N LEU A 4 -8.82 3.15 13.93
CA LEU A 4 -9.63 2.00 14.31
C LEU A 4 -8.87 0.72 13.95
N GLY A 5 -8.73 -0.20 14.91
CA GLY A 5 -8.15 -1.51 14.66
C GLY A 5 -9.23 -2.51 14.24
N VAL A 6 -8.94 -3.32 13.23
CA VAL A 6 -9.80 -4.42 12.77
C VAL A 6 -9.04 -5.73 12.94
N GLU A 7 -9.55 -6.62 13.78
CA GLU A 7 -8.98 -7.95 13.99
C GLU A 7 -9.59 -8.92 12.99
N THR A 8 -8.77 -9.54 12.15
CA THR A 8 -9.21 -10.34 10.99
C THR A 8 -9.32 -11.84 11.27
N GLY A 9 -9.01 -12.27 12.50
CA GLY A 9 -9.15 -13.65 12.99
C GLY A 9 -8.24 -14.71 12.33
N GLY A 10 -7.52 -14.39 11.25
CA GLY A 10 -6.69 -15.35 10.52
C GLY A 10 -5.88 -14.74 9.37
N CYS A 11 -6.27 -15.04 8.13
CA CYS A 11 -5.52 -14.68 6.92
C CYS A 11 -5.73 -13.21 6.52
N PRO A 12 -4.68 -12.35 6.56
CA PRO A 12 -4.82 -10.92 6.27
C PRO A 12 -5.33 -10.63 4.85
N HIS A 13 -4.96 -11.43 3.85
CA HIS A 13 -5.47 -11.27 2.47
C HIS A 13 -6.99 -11.43 2.35
N THR A 14 -7.61 -12.34 3.12
CA THR A 14 -9.06 -12.53 3.12
C THR A 14 -9.77 -11.24 3.48
N ALA A 15 -9.30 -10.57 4.53
CA ALA A 15 -9.90 -9.34 5.03
C ALA A 15 -9.78 -8.14 4.06
N ILE A 16 -8.90 -8.20 3.06
CA ILE A 16 -8.67 -7.11 2.10
C ILE A 16 -9.05 -7.47 0.66
N ARG A 17 -9.51 -8.70 0.42
CA ARG A 17 -9.81 -9.21 -0.93
C ARG A 17 -11.06 -10.08 -0.99
N GLU A 18 -11.05 -11.25 -0.35
CA GLU A 18 -12.17 -12.20 -0.46
C GLU A 18 -13.41 -11.78 0.35
N ASP A 19 -13.19 -11.28 1.57
CA ASP A 19 -14.23 -10.82 2.48
C ASP A 19 -13.76 -9.58 3.24
N ALA A 20 -14.00 -8.41 2.63
CA ALA A 20 -13.66 -7.12 3.21
C ALA A 20 -14.76 -6.57 4.14
N SER A 21 -15.77 -7.35 4.50
CA SER A 21 -16.95 -6.87 5.25
C SER A 21 -16.58 -6.15 6.54
N MET A 22 -15.64 -6.69 7.32
CA MET A 22 -15.19 -6.06 8.57
C MET A 22 -14.48 -4.72 8.34
N ASN A 23 -13.67 -4.62 7.28
CA ASN A 23 -12.98 -3.39 6.94
C ASN A 23 -13.96 -2.33 6.38
N LEU A 24 -14.94 -2.74 5.57
CA LEU A 24 -15.97 -1.84 5.06
C LEU A 24 -16.85 -1.29 6.19
N ALA A 25 -17.25 -2.12 7.14
CA ALA A 25 -18.00 -1.68 8.31
C ALA A 25 -17.20 -0.70 9.18
N ALA A 26 -15.88 -0.92 9.30
CA ALA A 26 -14.98 -0.01 10.01
C ALA A 26 -14.85 1.35 9.28
N ILE A 27 -14.79 1.34 7.95
CA ILE A 27 -14.75 2.57 7.13
C ILE A 27 -16.05 3.35 7.26
N GLU A 28 -17.21 2.68 7.15
CA GLU A 28 -18.53 3.31 7.32
C GLU A 28 -18.66 3.99 8.70
N GLN A 29 -18.14 3.36 9.76
CA GLN A 29 -18.10 3.98 11.09
C GLN A 29 -17.25 5.25 11.13
N LEU A 30 -16.13 5.30 10.40
CA LEU A 30 -15.30 6.50 10.31
C LEU A 30 -16.01 7.60 9.52
N GLU A 31 -16.68 7.26 8.42
CA GLU A 31 -17.44 8.22 7.61
C GLU A 31 -18.59 8.86 8.40
N VAL A 32 -19.34 8.06 9.16
CA VAL A 32 -20.42 8.59 10.02
C VAL A 32 -19.86 9.46 11.15
N ARG A 33 -18.72 9.07 11.73
CA ARG A 33 -18.10 9.78 12.85
C ARG A 33 -17.42 11.08 12.41
N PHE A 34 -16.93 11.15 11.19
CA PHE A 34 -16.20 12.29 10.63
C PHE A 34 -16.82 12.71 9.28
N PRO A 35 -17.87 13.55 9.30
CA PRO A 35 -18.55 13.99 8.07
C PRO A 35 -17.68 14.82 7.11
N ASP A 36 -16.54 15.30 7.58
CA ASP A 36 -15.51 16.06 6.85
C ASP A 36 -14.31 15.19 6.44
N LEU A 37 -14.49 13.88 6.31
CA LEU A 37 -13.42 12.93 5.98
C LEU A 37 -13.05 12.98 4.49
N ASP A 38 -11.83 13.42 4.19
CA ASP A 38 -11.32 13.49 2.81
C ASP A 38 -10.67 12.19 2.32
N LEU A 39 -10.01 11.44 3.22
CA LEU A 39 -9.21 10.26 2.86
C LEU A 39 -9.12 9.26 4.03
N VAL A 40 -9.23 7.98 3.71
CA VAL A 40 -9.03 6.87 4.64
C VAL A 40 -7.86 6.00 4.19
N PHE A 41 -6.92 5.74 5.09
CA PHE A 41 -5.87 4.75 4.87
C PHE A 41 -6.26 3.42 5.53
N LEU A 42 -6.30 2.36 4.74
CA LEU A 42 -6.48 0.99 5.22
C LEU A 42 -5.13 0.24 5.18
N GLU A 43 -4.56 -0.04 6.35
CA GLU A 43 -3.34 -0.85 6.46
C GLU A 43 -3.70 -2.32 6.68
N SER A 44 -3.16 -3.21 5.83
CA SER A 44 -3.33 -4.65 6.00
C SER A 44 -2.48 -5.12 7.18
N GLY A 45 -2.89 -6.19 7.87
CA GLY A 45 -2.10 -6.80 8.95
C GLY A 45 -0.72 -7.36 8.56
N GLY A 46 -0.27 -7.16 7.31
CA GLY A 46 0.97 -7.67 6.76
C GLY A 46 0.80 -9.10 6.25
N ASP A 47 1.03 -9.31 4.96
CA ASP A 47 1.03 -10.64 4.34
C ASP A 47 2.27 -10.77 3.44
N ASN A 48 2.43 -11.94 2.82
CA ASN A 48 3.46 -12.16 1.82
C ASN A 48 3.17 -11.35 0.52
N LEU A 49 4.12 -11.41 -0.42
CA LEU A 49 4.09 -10.64 -1.66
C LEU A 49 2.82 -10.77 -2.51
N ALA A 50 2.04 -11.85 -2.35
CA ALA A 50 0.85 -12.10 -3.13
C ALA A 50 -0.40 -11.34 -2.64
N ALA A 51 -0.32 -10.67 -1.48
CA ALA A 51 -1.42 -9.85 -1.01
C ALA A 51 -1.55 -8.59 -1.85
N THR A 52 -2.72 -8.47 -2.47
CA THR A 52 -3.20 -7.26 -3.09
C THR A 52 -4.51 -6.91 -2.46
N PHE A 53 -4.63 -5.66 -2.02
CA PHE A 53 -5.91 -5.06 -1.79
C PHE A 53 -6.73 -5.06 -3.07
N SER A 54 -8.05 -5.11 -2.93
CA SER A 54 -8.98 -4.39 -3.82
C SER A 54 -8.39 -2.99 -4.10
N PRO A 55 -8.33 -2.53 -5.37
CA PRO A 55 -7.29 -1.64 -5.87
C PRO A 55 -7.16 -0.38 -5.02
N GLU A 56 -6.10 -0.28 -4.21
CA GLU A 56 -5.39 0.95 -3.82
C GLU A 56 -4.25 0.62 -2.82
N LEU A 57 -3.03 1.02 -3.18
CA LEU A 57 -1.77 1.08 -2.41
C LEU A 57 -1.17 -0.20 -1.77
N VAL A 58 0.09 -0.52 -2.13
CA VAL A 58 0.89 -1.61 -1.50
C VAL A 58 2.30 -1.11 -1.17
N ALA A 59 2.72 -1.27 0.10
CA ALA A 59 4.10 -1.09 0.53
C ALA A 59 4.84 -2.43 0.52
N ALA A 60 5.92 -2.55 -0.27
CA ALA A 60 6.71 -3.79 -0.34
C ALA A 60 7.93 -3.71 0.59
N GLY A 61 7.91 -4.51 1.66
CA GLY A 61 9.09 -4.78 2.49
C GLY A 61 9.95 -5.91 1.89
N ASP A 62 11.23 -5.61 1.67
CA ASP A 62 12.42 -6.46 1.52
C ASP A 62 12.38 -7.70 0.58
N LYS A 63 11.33 -7.85 -0.23
CA LYS A 63 11.14 -9.02 -1.10
C LYS A 63 11.20 -8.57 -2.57
N ILE A 64 12.42 -8.69 -3.12
CA ILE A 64 12.89 -8.42 -4.49
C ILE A 64 11.77 -8.27 -5.55
N PRO A 65 11.68 -7.12 -6.26
CA PRO A 65 10.72 -6.88 -7.36
C PRO A 65 10.64 -8.01 -8.40
N ARG A 66 11.72 -8.76 -8.63
CA ARG A 66 11.79 -9.93 -9.54
C ARG A 66 10.74 -11.00 -9.30
N LYS A 67 10.16 -11.10 -8.09
CA LYS A 67 9.13 -12.10 -7.81
C LYS A 67 7.81 -11.84 -8.55
N GLY A 68 7.59 -10.61 -9.03
CA GLY A 68 6.50 -10.31 -9.96
C GLY A 68 5.11 -10.55 -9.38
N SER A 69 4.95 -10.39 -8.07
CA SER A 69 3.63 -10.54 -7.47
C SER A 69 2.70 -9.42 -7.92
N PRO A 70 1.37 -9.62 -7.83
CA PRO A 70 0.42 -8.59 -8.26
C PRO A 70 0.60 -7.25 -7.52
N GLY A 71 1.02 -7.25 -6.25
CA GLY A 71 1.37 -6.01 -5.54
C GLY A 71 2.58 -5.28 -6.14
N ILE A 72 3.53 -6.00 -6.74
CA ILE A 72 4.68 -5.40 -7.43
C ILE A 72 4.33 -4.97 -8.85
N THR A 73 3.52 -5.74 -9.60
CA THR A 73 3.30 -5.48 -11.03
C THR A 73 2.07 -4.64 -11.31
N LYS A 74 1.06 -4.66 -10.43
CA LYS A 74 -0.25 -4.05 -10.67
C LYS A 74 -0.58 -2.86 -9.78
N SER A 75 0.08 -2.66 -8.64
CA SER A 75 -0.21 -1.50 -7.78
C SER A 75 -0.02 -0.18 -8.52
N ASP A 76 -0.78 0.84 -8.16
CA ASP A 76 -0.68 2.18 -8.79
C ASP A 76 0.64 2.84 -8.44
N LEU A 77 1.06 2.72 -7.18
CA LEU A 77 2.39 3.08 -6.70
C LEU A 77 3.04 1.90 -5.98
N LEU A 78 4.34 1.68 -6.22
CA LEU A 78 5.18 0.80 -5.42
C LEU A 78 6.16 1.64 -4.60
N VAL A 79 6.07 1.54 -3.27
CA VAL A 79 7.04 2.16 -2.36
C VAL A 79 8.09 1.12 -1.98
N ILE A 80 9.36 1.40 -2.29
CA ILE A 80 10.51 0.54 -1.98
C ILE A 80 11.29 1.21 -0.83
N ASN A 81 11.15 0.69 0.39
CA ASN A 81 11.76 1.28 1.58
C ASN A 81 13.04 0.53 1.99
N LYS A 82 14.05 1.25 2.50
CA LYS A 82 15.30 0.70 3.08
C LYS A 82 16.17 -0.14 2.12
N ALA A 83 16.17 0.15 0.82
CA ALA A 83 16.83 -0.67 -0.20
C ALA A 83 18.25 -0.23 -0.56
N ASP A 84 19.08 -1.21 -0.95
CA ASP A 84 20.24 -1.02 -1.81
C ASP A 84 19.76 -0.75 -3.25
N LEU A 85 19.96 0.49 -3.71
CA LEU A 85 19.13 1.13 -4.74
C LEU A 85 19.33 0.53 -6.15
N ASN A 86 20.53 0.08 -6.48
CA ASN A 86 20.89 -0.21 -7.88
C ASN A 86 20.24 -1.49 -8.43
N VAL A 87 20.14 -2.55 -7.62
CA VAL A 87 19.58 -3.83 -8.09
C VAL A 87 18.05 -3.77 -8.14
N MET A 88 17.43 -3.11 -7.16
CA MET A 88 15.98 -3.02 -7.06
C MET A 88 15.39 -2.13 -8.16
N GLU A 89 16.09 -1.08 -8.59
CA GLU A 89 15.58 -0.16 -9.62
C GLU A 89 15.39 -0.88 -10.96
N ARG A 90 16.41 -1.63 -11.40
CA ARG A 90 16.36 -2.41 -12.63
C ARG A 90 15.21 -3.41 -12.62
N ASP A 91 15.04 -4.10 -11.50
CA ASP A 91 14.02 -5.13 -11.37
C ASP A 91 12.62 -4.53 -11.29
N ALA A 92 12.45 -3.40 -10.60
CA ALA A 92 11.19 -2.67 -10.55
C ALA A 92 10.78 -2.17 -11.94
N LYS A 93 11.70 -1.51 -12.69
CA LYS A 93 11.45 -1.07 -14.08
C LYS A 93 11.00 -2.23 -14.98
N LYS A 94 11.70 -3.37 -14.91
CA LYS A 94 11.35 -4.55 -15.71
C LYS A 94 9.94 -5.09 -15.39
N MET A 95 9.57 -5.13 -14.11
CA MET A 95 8.31 -5.77 -13.68
C MET A 95 7.11 -4.83 -13.74
N ARG A 96 7.33 -3.51 -13.73
CA ARG A 96 6.28 -2.48 -13.70
C ARG A 96 6.06 -1.77 -15.04
N GLY A 97 7.01 -1.86 -15.97
CA GLY A 97 6.97 -1.07 -17.19
C GLY A 97 6.95 0.42 -16.84
N GLU A 98 5.91 1.13 -17.29
CA GLU A 98 5.72 2.56 -17.04
C GLU A 98 5.07 2.89 -15.68
N LYS A 99 4.63 1.88 -14.90
CA LYS A 99 3.98 2.16 -13.59
C LYS A 99 4.98 2.71 -12.58
N PRO A 100 4.64 3.78 -11.84
CA PRO A 100 5.59 4.49 -10.99
C PRO A 100 6.00 3.66 -9.77
N PHE A 101 7.23 3.88 -9.30
CA PHE A 101 7.74 3.38 -8.03
C PHE A 101 8.66 4.42 -7.41
N ILE A 102 8.71 4.48 -6.07
CA ILE A 102 9.49 5.47 -5.33
C ILE A 102 10.36 4.76 -4.30
N PHE A 103 11.65 5.10 -4.29
CA PHE A 103 12.56 4.70 -3.23
C PHE A 103 12.40 5.60 -2.03
N THR A 104 12.33 4.99 -0.84
CA THR A 104 12.19 5.73 0.41
C THR A 104 13.20 5.25 1.45
N ASN A 105 13.59 6.19 2.31
CA ASN A 105 14.15 5.89 3.62
C ASN A 105 13.37 6.70 4.65
N LEU A 106 12.31 6.09 5.16
CA LEU A 106 11.38 6.77 6.05
C LEU A 106 11.99 7.16 7.40
N LYS A 107 13.13 6.57 7.82
CA LYS A 107 13.86 7.00 9.03
C LYS A 107 14.39 8.43 8.90
N ILE A 108 14.82 8.81 7.69
CA ILE A 108 15.33 10.14 7.38
C ILE A 108 14.36 10.92 6.48
N LYS A 109 13.13 10.42 6.31
CA LYS A 109 12.06 11.00 5.48
C LYS A 109 12.43 11.20 3.99
N GLN A 110 13.43 10.49 3.48
CA GLN A 110 13.79 10.53 2.06
C GLN A 110 12.71 9.82 1.22
N GLY A 111 12.31 10.41 0.10
CA GLY A 111 11.27 9.87 -0.79
C GLY A 111 9.84 10.09 -0.29
N LEU A 112 9.67 10.63 0.93
CA LEU A 112 8.35 10.83 1.53
C LEU A 112 7.56 11.93 0.81
N LYS A 113 8.24 12.99 0.38
CA LYS A 113 7.59 14.11 -0.32
C LYS A 113 6.98 13.64 -1.64
N GLU A 114 7.70 12.80 -2.37
CA GLU A 114 7.30 12.25 -3.65
C GLU A 114 6.09 11.31 -3.50
N VAL A 115 6.03 10.54 -2.40
CA VAL A 115 4.86 9.72 -2.08
C VAL A 115 3.64 10.60 -1.77
N ILE A 116 3.82 11.67 -0.98
CA ILE A 116 2.73 12.61 -0.66
C ILE A 116 2.22 13.26 -1.94
N GLU A 117 3.11 13.75 -2.79
CA GLU A 117 2.76 14.40 -4.05
C GLU A 117 2.00 13.45 -4.99
N PHE A 118 2.41 12.18 -5.06
CA PHE A 118 1.68 11.17 -5.81
C PHE A 118 0.24 11.01 -5.30
N VAL A 119 0.05 10.83 -3.99
CA VAL A 119 -1.28 10.65 -3.39
C VAL A 119 -2.16 11.88 -3.65
N SER A 120 -1.62 13.08 -3.43
CA SER A 120 -2.35 14.33 -3.62
C SER A 120 -2.70 14.66 -5.07
N GLN A 121 -2.03 14.06 -6.06
CA GLN A 121 -2.30 14.31 -7.50
C GLN A 121 -3.15 13.22 -8.16
N ASN A 122 -3.17 12.01 -7.60
CA ASN A 122 -3.76 10.84 -8.26
C ASN A 122 -4.93 10.22 -7.48
N ILE A 123 -5.11 10.57 -6.20
CA ILE A 123 -6.13 9.98 -5.32
C ILE A 123 -7.05 11.07 -4.74
N CYS A 124 -6.49 12.21 -4.33
CA CYS A 124 -7.23 13.41 -3.93
C CYS A 124 -7.51 14.31 -5.14
#